data_AF-A0A538PY69-F1
#
_entry.id   AF-A0A538PY69-F1
#
_cell.length_a   1.000
_cell.length_b   1.000
_cell.length_c   1.000
_cell.angle_alpha   90.00
_cell.angle_beta   90.00
_cell.angle_gamma   90.00
#
_symmetry.space_group_name_H-M   'P 1'
#
loop_
_entity.id
_entity.type
_entity.pdbx_description
1 polymer ?
#
loop_
_entity_poly.entity_id
_entity_poly.type
_entity_poly.pdbx_seq_one_letter_code
_entity_poly.pdbx_strand_id
1 'polypeptide(L)'
;MSRTTKLVILLAVAACGSDTPAITPDAAAPTYTELFTRYFAPGTRGHCATDGCHAGPNFNIWLCGTDKNTCYSGMATMAGIINTANPRASLIADPASSPLSWINPNGPMPQDAPGPFPEGRDAIFAWVAAGAQNN
;
A
#
# COMPACT_ATOMS: atom_id res chain seq x y z
N MET A 1 30.15 -3.80 77.63
CA MET A 1 30.94 -3.24 76.51
C MET A 1 30.12 -3.41 75.23
N SER A 2 29.65 -2.29 74.67
CA SER A 2 28.77 -2.21 73.50
C SER A 2 29.62 -2.11 72.22
N ARG A 3 29.27 -2.87 71.16
CA ARG A 3 29.72 -2.61 69.78
C ARG A 3 28.61 -2.96 68.77
N THR A 4 27.77 -1.95 68.56
CA THR A 4 27.16 -1.45 67.31
C THR A 4 27.27 -2.32 66.04
N THR A 5 26.12 -2.84 65.62
CA THR A 5 25.80 -3.31 64.27
C THR A 5 25.95 -2.18 63.25
N LYS A 6 26.81 -2.33 62.25
CA LYS A 6 26.84 -1.46 61.06
C LYS A 6 26.16 -2.16 59.90
N LEU A 7 24.98 -1.65 59.55
CA LEU A 7 24.21 -1.97 58.37
C LEU A 7 24.96 -1.45 57.12
N VAL A 8 25.33 -2.35 56.21
CA VAL A 8 25.87 -1.99 54.89
C VAL A 8 24.70 -1.91 53.93
N ILE A 9 24.36 -0.70 53.50
CA ILE A 9 23.34 -0.43 52.49
C ILE A 9 23.95 -0.75 51.12
N LEU A 10 23.45 -1.82 50.48
CA LEU A 10 23.72 -2.12 49.07
C LEU A 10 22.88 -1.17 48.21
N LEU A 11 23.54 -0.21 47.54
CA LEU A 11 22.93 0.57 46.47
C LEU A 11 22.69 -0.36 45.27
N ALA A 12 21.42 -0.68 45.00
CA ALA A 12 21.01 -1.23 43.73
C ALA A 12 21.06 -0.12 42.67
N VAL A 13 22.03 -0.20 41.75
CA VAL A 13 22.05 0.65 40.56
C VAL A 13 20.99 0.06 39.61
N ALA A 14 19.83 0.71 39.53
CA ALA A 14 18.86 0.44 38.49
C ALA A 14 19.49 0.80 37.14
N ALA A 15 19.98 -0.20 36.41
CA ALA A 15 20.34 -0.05 35.02
C ALA A 15 19.05 0.17 34.23
N CYS A 16 18.78 1.41 33.83
CA CYS A 16 17.84 1.69 32.76
C CYS A 16 18.41 1.06 31.49
N GLY A 17 18.04 -0.19 31.20
CA GLY A 17 18.19 -0.75 29.88
C GLY A 17 17.41 0.14 28.93
N SER A 18 18.11 0.89 28.08
CA SER A 18 17.49 1.56 26.95
C SER A 18 16.99 0.47 26.02
N ASP A 19 15.70 0.15 26.12
CA ASP A 19 14.95 -0.57 25.10
C ASP A 19 15.03 0.26 23.81
N THR A 20 16.13 0.08 23.08
CA THR A 20 16.20 0.49 21.69
C THR A 20 15.18 -0.40 20.98
N PRO A 21 14.10 0.14 20.38
CA PRO A 21 13.21 -0.68 19.59
C PRO A 21 14.07 -1.38 18.55
N ALA A 22 14.05 -2.71 18.55
CA ALA A 22 14.62 -3.47 17.45
C ALA A 22 13.97 -2.93 16.18
N ILE A 23 14.79 -2.38 15.29
CA ILE A 23 14.34 -1.93 13.97
C ILE A 23 13.95 -3.22 13.24
N THR A 24 12.67 -3.60 13.32
CA THR A 24 12.09 -4.60 12.44
C THR A 24 12.46 -4.18 11.02
N PRO A 25 13.04 -5.05 10.18
CA PRO A 25 13.28 -4.69 8.79
C PRO A 25 11.98 -4.14 8.23
N ASP A 26 12.01 -2.94 7.66
CA ASP A 26 10.89 -2.41 6.89
C ASP A 26 10.43 -3.54 5.96
N ALA A 27 9.20 -4.01 6.14
CA ALA A 27 8.66 -5.02 5.26
C ALA A 27 8.82 -4.49 3.84
N ALA A 28 9.50 -5.26 2.99
CA ALA A 28 9.76 -4.83 1.63
C ALA A 28 8.45 -4.43 0.96
N ALA A 29 8.46 -3.31 0.22
CA ALA A 29 7.28 -2.85 -0.48
C ALA A 29 6.76 -3.97 -1.40
N PRO A 30 5.43 -4.15 -1.51
CA PRO A 30 4.86 -5.19 -2.34
C PRO A 30 5.24 -4.96 -3.80
N THR A 31 5.45 -6.06 -4.51
CA THR A 31 5.63 -6.06 -5.97
C THR A 31 4.31 -5.73 -6.67
N TYR A 32 4.40 -5.29 -7.92
CA TYR A 32 3.19 -5.14 -8.73
C TYR A 32 2.48 -6.48 -8.97
N THR A 33 3.24 -7.58 -9.06
CA THR A 33 2.67 -8.95 -9.10
C THR A 33 1.76 -9.22 -7.90
N GLU A 34 2.16 -8.83 -6.69
CA GLU A 34 1.35 -9.00 -5.48
C GLU A 34 0.12 -8.10 -5.48
N LEU A 35 0.27 -6.83 -5.87
CA LEU A 35 -0.87 -5.92 -6.01
C LEU A 35 -1.90 -6.43 -7.01
N PHE A 36 -1.44 -6.85 -8.19
CA PHE A 36 -2.33 -7.41 -9.21
C PHE A 36 -3.07 -8.63 -8.67
N THR A 37 -2.34 -9.62 -8.16
CA THR A 37 -2.91 -10.89 -7.69
C THR A 37 -3.94 -10.70 -6.59
N ARG A 38 -3.70 -9.77 -5.66
CA ARG A 38 -4.57 -9.56 -4.50
C ARG A 38 -5.73 -8.60 -4.77
N TYR A 39 -5.51 -7.60 -5.62
CA TYR A 39 -6.38 -6.43 -5.67
C TYR A 39 -6.88 -6.03 -7.06
N PHE A 40 -6.17 -6.33 -8.15
CA PHE A 40 -6.57 -5.86 -9.49
C PHE A 40 -6.97 -6.98 -10.46
N ALA A 41 -6.58 -8.23 -10.16
CA ALA A 41 -6.92 -9.39 -10.98
C ALA A 41 -8.44 -9.61 -11.04
N PRO A 42 -8.97 -10.23 -12.12
CA PRO A 42 -10.39 -10.55 -12.21
C PRO A 42 -10.92 -11.27 -10.96
N GLY A 43 -12.06 -10.81 -10.44
CA GLY A 43 -12.70 -11.38 -9.25
C GLY A 43 -12.11 -10.93 -7.90
N THR A 44 -11.09 -10.08 -7.89
CA THR A 44 -10.58 -9.44 -6.66
C THR A 44 -11.34 -8.16 -6.35
N ARG A 45 -11.23 -7.63 -5.12
CA ARG A 45 -12.03 -6.48 -4.68
C ARG A 45 -11.85 -5.21 -5.55
N GLY A 46 -10.65 -4.96 -6.06
CA GLY A 46 -10.32 -3.76 -6.84
C GLY A 46 -10.19 -4.02 -8.33
N HIS A 47 -10.72 -5.15 -8.82
CA HIS A 47 -10.68 -5.47 -10.24
C HIS A 47 -11.32 -4.33 -11.03
N CYS A 48 -10.60 -3.79 -12.00
CA CYS A 48 -11.11 -2.66 -12.79
C CYS A 48 -12.08 -3.13 -13.87
N ALA A 49 -11.96 -4.40 -14.31
CA ALA A 49 -12.70 -5.00 -15.42
C ALA A 49 -14.12 -5.46 -15.02
N THR A 50 -14.91 -4.60 -14.39
CA THR A 50 -16.33 -4.87 -14.14
C THR A 50 -17.14 -4.67 -15.43
N ASP A 51 -18.12 -5.55 -15.67
CA ASP A 51 -19.05 -5.41 -16.79
C ASP A 51 -19.82 -4.09 -16.68
N GLY A 52 -20.06 -3.43 -17.80
CA GLY A 52 -20.64 -2.08 -17.81
C GLY A 52 -19.68 -0.93 -17.52
N CYS A 53 -18.37 -1.16 -17.27
CA CYS A 53 -17.40 -0.10 -16.95
C CYS A 53 -16.07 -0.21 -17.69
N HIS A 54 -15.42 -1.38 -17.68
CA HIS A 54 -14.14 -1.59 -18.39
C HIS A 54 -14.09 -2.92 -19.16
N ALA A 55 -15.05 -3.83 -18.95
CA ALA A 55 -15.06 -5.17 -19.57
C ALA A 55 -15.95 -5.31 -20.80
N GLY A 56 -16.45 -4.21 -21.38
CA GLY A 56 -17.35 -4.26 -22.55
C GLY A 56 -16.88 -3.43 -23.75
N PRO A 57 -17.25 -3.81 -24.98
CA PRO A 57 -16.77 -3.21 -26.23
C PRO A 57 -17.18 -1.74 -26.45
N ASN A 58 -18.10 -1.22 -25.64
CA ASN A 58 -18.56 0.17 -25.69
C ASN A 58 -18.03 1.02 -24.51
N PHE A 59 -17.22 0.43 -23.62
CA PHE A 59 -16.65 1.11 -22.47
C PHE A 59 -15.18 1.40 -22.75
N ASN A 60 -14.93 2.50 -23.46
CA ASN A 60 -13.66 2.84 -24.10
C ASN A 60 -12.58 3.36 -23.15
N ILE A 61 -12.70 3.11 -21.84
CA ILE A 61 -11.85 3.75 -20.83
C ILE A 61 -10.87 2.70 -20.29
N TRP A 62 -10.10 2.06 -21.16
CA TRP A 62 -8.99 1.18 -20.77
C TRP A 62 -9.37 -0.11 -19.98
N LEU A 63 -8.86 -1.27 -20.41
CA LEU A 63 -9.04 -2.55 -19.70
C LEU A 63 -7.77 -2.86 -18.89
N CYS A 64 -7.88 -2.96 -17.56
CA CYS A 64 -6.91 -3.74 -16.79
C CYS A 64 -6.96 -5.16 -17.34
N GLY A 65 -5.94 -5.54 -18.11
CA GLY A 65 -5.91 -6.84 -18.78
C GLY A 65 -5.93 -8.00 -17.78
N THR A 66 -6.12 -9.21 -18.29
CA THR A 66 -6.25 -10.41 -17.45
C THR A 66 -4.94 -10.88 -16.83
N ASP A 67 -3.81 -10.23 -17.14
CA ASP A 67 -2.51 -10.46 -16.53
C ASP A 67 -1.86 -9.16 -16.03
N LYS A 68 -0.86 -9.32 -15.16
CA LYS A 68 -0.20 -8.17 -14.52
C LYS A 68 0.39 -7.20 -15.54
N ASN A 69 1.04 -7.67 -16.61
CA ASN A 69 1.79 -6.81 -17.51
C ASN A 69 0.85 -5.98 -18.37
N THR A 70 -0.24 -6.56 -18.86
CA THR A 70 -1.24 -5.85 -19.63
C THR A 70 -2.01 -4.86 -18.77
N CYS A 71 -2.32 -5.21 -17.51
CA CYS A 71 -2.91 -4.26 -16.56
C CYS A 71 -1.94 -3.12 -16.19
N TYR A 72 -0.66 -3.40 -15.93
CA TYR A 72 0.33 -2.36 -15.63
C TYR A 72 0.51 -1.39 -16.80
N SER A 73 0.78 -1.93 -18.00
CA SER A 73 1.02 -1.15 -19.21
C SER A 73 -0.18 -0.25 -19.49
N GLY A 74 -1.35 -0.81 -19.30
CA GLY A 74 -2.61 -0.11 -19.30
C GLY A 74 -2.68 1.14 -18.43
N MET A 75 -2.49 0.96 -17.13
CA MET A 75 -2.44 2.06 -16.16
C MET A 75 -1.32 3.06 -16.46
N ALA A 76 -0.18 2.61 -16.99
CA ALA A 76 0.91 3.50 -17.39
C ALA A 76 0.59 4.31 -18.66
N THR A 77 -0.25 3.79 -19.56
CA THR A 77 -0.69 4.51 -20.77
C THR A 77 -1.86 5.46 -20.53
N MET A 78 -2.66 5.22 -19.49
CA MET A 78 -3.69 6.15 -19.04
C MET A 78 -3.04 7.33 -18.31
N ALA A 79 -3.29 8.53 -18.81
CA ALA A 79 -2.62 9.76 -18.40
C ALA A 79 -2.58 9.91 -16.86
N GLY A 80 -1.42 9.58 -16.27
CA GLY A 80 -1.10 9.80 -14.87
C GLY A 80 -1.49 8.69 -13.88
N ILE A 81 -2.22 7.64 -14.26
CA ILE A 81 -2.61 6.58 -13.27
C ILE A 81 -1.37 5.94 -12.66
N ILE A 82 -0.43 5.48 -13.51
CA ILE A 82 0.95 5.19 -13.12
C ILE A 82 1.85 6.18 -13.86
N ASN A 83 2.60 6.97 -13.11
CA ASN A 83 3.61 7.87 -13.66
C ASN A 83 5.00 7.21 -13.54
N THR A 84 5.45 6.56 -14.61
CA THR A 84 6.74 5.84 -14.62
C THR A 84 7.95 6.77 -14.56
N ALA A 85 7.81 8.03 -14.98
CA ALA A 85 8.88 9.03 -14.89
C ALA A 85 9.01 9.64 -13.49
N ASN A 86 7.90 9.75 -12.76
CA ASN A 86 7.84 10.19 -11.37
C ASN A 86 6.80 9.37 -10.60
N PRO A 87 7.19 8.18 -10.08
CA PRO A 87 6.27 7.26 -9.40
C PRO A 87 5.42 7.91 -8.32
N ARG A 88 5.99 8.80 -7.52
CA ARG A 88 5.28 9.50 -6.41
C ARG A 88 4.18 10.44 -6.88
N ALA A 89 4.15 10.82 -8.16
CA ALA A 89 3.09 11.59 -8.78
C ALA A 89 2.03 10.71 -9.48
N SER A 90 2.03 9.40 -9.25
CA SER A 90 1.02 8.48 -9.79
C SER A 90 -0.34 8.76 -9.15
N LEU A 91 -1.35 9.04 -9.97
CA LEU A 91 -2.71 9.33 -9.52
C LEU A 91 -3.34 8.16 -8.78
N ILE A 92 -2.94 6.91 -9.07
CA ILE A 92 -3.44 5.74 -8.34
C ILE A 92 -3.27 5.88 -6.82
N ALA A 93 -2.26 6.63 -6.36
CA ALA A 93 -1.96 6.91 -4.96
C ALA A 93 -2.28 8.36 -4.52
N ASP A 94 -2.93 9.18 -5.34
CA ASP A 94 -3.28 10.56 -4.99
C ASP A 94 -4.63 10.63 -4.23
N PRO A 95 -4.66 11.11 -2.97
CA PRO A 95 -5.91 11.25 -2.22
C PRO A 95 -6.96 12.17 -2.86
N ALA A 96 -6.54 13.12 -3.71
CA ALA A 96 -7.45 14.05 -4.36
C ALA A 96 -8.03 13.52 -5.67
N SER A 97 -7.25 12.69 -6.38
CA SER A 97 -7.53 12.35 -7.79
C SER A 97 -7.55 10.85 -8.07
N SER A 98 -7.22 9.99 -7.11
CA SER A 98 -7.21 8.55 -7.32
C SER A 98 -8.58 8.07 -7.77
N PRO A 99 -8.66 7.19 -8.78
CA PRO A 99 -9.92 6.58 -9.14
C PRO A 99 -10.42 5.62 -8.05
N LEU A 100 -9.53 5.15 -7.17
CA LEU A 100 -9.88 4.21 -6.12
C LEU A 100 -10.47 4.95 -4.91
N SER A 101 -11.72 4.64 -4.60
CA SER A 101 -12.44 4.98 -3.37
C SER A 101 -11.71 4.58 -2.08
N TRP A 102 -10.73 3.68 -2.20
CA TRP A 102 -9.84 3.25 -1.13
C TRP A 102 -8.90 4.37 -0.67
N ILE A 103 -8.56 5.30 -1.57
CA ILE A 103 -7.56 6.35 -1.42
C ILE A 103 -8.23 7.74 -1.48
N ASN A 104 -9.09 7.95 -2.46
CA ASN A 104 -9.90 9.15 -2.63
C ASN A 104 -11.36 8.80 -2.34
N PRO A 105 -12.00 9.32 -1.27
CA PRO A 105 -13.39 8.99 -0.94
C PRO A 105 -14.42 9.26 -2.06
N ASN A 106 -14.08 10.13 -3.03
CA ASN A 106 -14.92 10.44 -4.20
C ASN A 106 -14.50 9.66 -5.46
N GLY A 107 -13.52 8.76 -5.35
CA GLY A 107 -13.05 7.91 -6.44
C GLY A 107 -14.16 6.99 -6.95
N PRO A 108 -14.41 6.90 -8.27
CA PRO A 108 -15.52 6.13 -8.82
C PRO A 108 -15.32 4.61 -8.82
N MET A 109 -14.18 4.10 -8.33
CA MET A 109 -13.81 2.68 -8.41
C MET A 109 -13.41 2.09 -7.06
N PRO A 110 -13.49 0.76 -6.87
CA PRO A 110 -14.30 -0.17 -7.67
C PRO A 110 -15.80 0.11 -7.44
N GLN A 111 -16.63 -0.09 -8.47
CA GLN A 111 -18.07 0.21 -8.38
C GLN A 111 -18.87 -0.84 -7.60
N ASP A 112 -18.44 -2.08 -7.67
CA ASP A 112 -19.07 -3.23 -7.04
C ASP A 112 -18.63 -3.40 -5.58
N ALA A 113 -17.51 -2.81 -5.19
CA ALA A 113 -16.99 -2.84 -3.82
C ALA A 113 -16.43 -1.49 -3.32
N PRO A 114 -17.19 -0.37 -3.43
CA PRO A 114 -16.68 0.96 -3.12
C PRO A 114 -16.40 1.13 -1.63
N GLY A 115 -15.63 2.18 -1.31
CA GLY A 115 -15.35 2.63 0.04
C GLY A 115 -13.97 2.22 0.56
N PRO A 116 -13.62 2.61 1.80
CA PRO A 116 -12.29 2.45 2.34
C PRO A 116 -11.82 0.99 2.34
N PHE A 117 -10.57 0.77 1.91
CA PHE A 117 -9.90 -0.52 1.98
C PHE A 117 -8.43 -0.31 2.39
N PRO A 118 -8.15 -0.20 3.70
CA PRO A 118 -6.84 0.20 4.21
C PRO A 118 -5.70 -0.70 3.74
N GLU A 119 -5.92 -2.02 3.69
CA GLU A 119 -4.90 -2.97 3.23
C GLU A 119 -4.43 -2.68 1.80
N GLY A 120 -5.37 -2.57 0.84
CA GLY A 120 -5.05 -2.25 -0.55
C GLY A 120 -4.47 -0.84 -0.71
N ARG A 121 -5.01 0.15 0.03
CA ARG A 121 -4.49 1.53 0.07
C ARG A 121 -3.02 1.57 0.48
N ASP A 122 -2.70 0.95 1.61
CA ASP A 122 -1.36 0.99 2.20
C ASP A 122 -0.36 0.23 1.32
N ALA A 123 -0.78 -0.87 0.71
CA ALA A 123 0.02 -1.61 -0.27
C ALA A 123 0.35 -0.77 -1.52
N ILE A 124 -0.63 -0.03 -2.06
CA ILE A 124 -0.43 0.87 -3.20
C ILE A 124 0.52 2.01 -2.82
N PHE A 125 0.36 2.63 -1.65
CA PHE A 125 1.26 3.67 -1.17
C PHE A 125 2.69 3.17 -1.01
N ALA A 126 2.90 2.00 -0.42
CA ALA A 126 4.22 1.41 -0.26
C ALA A 126 4.89 1.12 -1.61
N TRP A 127 4.15 0.53 -2.56
CA TRP A 127 4.64 0.23 -3.90
C TRP A 127 4.97 1.49 -4.72
N VAL A 128 4.12 2.52 -4.66
CA VAL A 128 4.41 3.83 -5.29
C VAL A 128 5.65 4.47 -4.68
N ALA A 129 5.78 4.45 -3.35
CA ALA A 129 6.94 4.98 -2.65
C ALA A 129 8.25 4.25 -3.02
N ALA A 130 8.16 2.96 -3.36
CA ALA A 130 9.26 2.12 -3.84
C ALA A 130 9.54 2.24 -5.34
N GLY A 131 8.83 3.10 -6.07
CA GLY A 131 9.12 3.41 -7.47
C GLY A 131 8.13 2.83 -8.49
N ALA A 132 6.99 2.28 -8.05
CA ALA A 132 5.89 1.85 -8.92
C ALA A 132 6.32 0.91 -10.07
N GLN A 133 7.25 -0.01 -9.79
CA GLN A 133 7.83 -0.90 -10.80
C GLN A 133 6.85 -2.01 -11.20
N ASN A 134 6.89 -2.43 -12.47
CA ASN A 134 6.28 -3.67 -12.91
C ASN A 134 7.23 -4.86 -12.65
N ASN A 135 7.19 -5.42 -11.44
CA ASN A 135 7.98 -6.58 -11.03
C ASN A 135 7.10 -7.76 -10.63
#